data_AF-A0A397C572-F1
#
_entry.id   AF-A0A397C572-F1
#
_cell.length_a   1.000
_cell.length_b   1.000
_cell.length_c   1.000
_cell.angle_alpha   90.00
_cell.angle_beta   90.00
_cell.angle_gamma   90.00
#
_symmetry.space_group_name_H-M   'P 1'
#
loop_
_entity.id
_entity.type
_entity.pdbx_description
1 polymer ?
#
loop_
_entity_poly.entity_id
_entity_poly.type
_entity_poly.pdbx_seq_one_letter_code
_entity_poly.pdbx_strand_id
1 'polypeptide(L)' 'MVKVLVSLSAMAAAATAGSVTELPASVTKLIDYSANPCEDFYQYACGAWYKDAV' A
#
# COMPACT_ATOMS: atom_id res chain seq x y z
N MET A 1 43.94 19.52 0.79
CA MET A 1 42.85 18.86 1.54
C MET A 1 41.53 19.21 0.86
N VAL A 2 41.05 18.34 -0.04
CA VAL A 2 39.77 18.54 -0.75
C VAL A 2 38.65 18.12 0.18
N LYS A 3 37.89 19.09 0.69
CA LYS A 3 36.70 18.86 1.51
C LYS A 3 35.59 18.40 0.56
N VAL A 4 35.31 17.10 0.52
CA VAL A 4 34.21 16.55 -0.29
C VAL A 4 32.90 17.03 0.34
N LEU A 5 32.38 18.12 -0.20
CA LEU A 5 31.05 18.63 0.09
C LEU A 5 30.06 17.73 -0.66
N VAL A 6 29.77 16.56 -0.11
CA VAL A 6 28.58 15.81 -0.52
C VAL A 6 27.40 16.73 -0.28
N SER A 7 26.78 17.19 -1.36
CA SER A 7 25.59 18.02 -1.35
C SER A 7 24.48 17.28 -0.62
N LEU A 8 24.23 17.72 0.62
CA LEU A 8 23.27 17.18 1.59
C LEU A 8 21.79 17.25 1.11
N SER A 9 21.55 17.77 -0.08
CA SER A 9 20.25 18.13 -0.61
C SER A 9 19.45 16.96 -1.23
N ALA A 10 20.04 15.78 -1.42
CA ALA A 10 19.35 14.66 -2.09
C ALA A 10 18.41 13.83 -1.18
N MET A 11 18.52 13.95 0.16
CA MET A 11 17.79 13.07 1.10
C MET A 11 16.41 13.61 1.52
N ALA A 12 16.08 14.87 1.20
CA ALA A 12 14.86 15.52 1.69
C ALA A 12 13.59 15.24 0.85
N ALA A 13 13.74 14.68 -0.36
CA ALA A 13 12.61 14.49 -1.29
C ALA A 13 11.69 13.31 -0.95
N ALA A 14 12.14 12.34 -0.15
CA ALA A 14 11.32 11.18 0.22
C ALA A 14 10.35 11.45 1.39
N ALA A 15 10.57 12.50 2.18
CA ALA A 15 9.80 12.78 3.39
C ALA A 15 8.39 13.34 3.12
N THR A 16 8.09 13.74 1.88
CA THR A 16 6.76 14.25 1.49
C THR A 16 5.87 13.20 0.83
N ALA A 17 6.35 11.97 0.65
CA ALA A 17 5.48 10.87 0.26
C ALA A 17 4.62 10.49 1.48
N GLY A 18 3.43 11.11 1.58
CA GLY A 18 2.48 10.78 2.63
C GLY A 18 2.15 9.29 2.58
N SER A 19 2.43 8.57 3.67
CA SER A 19 2.07 7.16 3.78
C SER A 19 0.56 7.03 3.99
N VAL A 20 -0.12 6.32 3.08
CA VAL A 20 -1.47 5.81 3.34
C VAL A 20 -1.33 4.66 4.34
N THR A 21 -1.51 4.97 5.62
CA THR A 21 -1.42 3.98 6.70
C THR A 21 -2.65 3.08 6.74
N GLU A 22 -3.76 3.53 6.15
CA GLU A 22 -5.07 2.87 6.21
C GLU A 22 -5.74 2.93 4.86
N LEU A 23 -6.38 1.83 4.45
CA LEU A 23 -7.22 1.80 3.27
C LEU A 23 -8.57 2.46 3.57
N PRO A 24 -9.17 3.19 2.61
CA PRO A 24 -10.52 3.73 2.77
C PRO A 24 -11.54 2.64 3.09
N ALA A 25 -12.56 2.97 3.88
CA ALA A 25 -13.63 2.05 4.25
C ALA A 25 -14.39 1.45 3.04
N SER A 26 -14.40 2.16 1.91
CA SER A 26 -14.98 1.64 0.65
C SER A 26 -14.20 0.46 0.09
N VAL A 27 -12.88 0.40 0.32
CA VAL A 27 -12.00 -0.67 -0.17
C VAL A 27 -12.01 -1.84 0.81
N THR A 28 -11.91 -1.58 2.12
CA THR A 28 -11.84 -2.64 3.13
C THR A 28 -13.10 -3.51 3.17
N LYS A 29 -14.26 -2.96 2.78
CA LYS A 29 -15.52 -3.72 2.64
C LYS A 29 -15.52 -4.76 1.51
N LEU A 30 -14.61 -4.64 0.53
CA LEU A 30 -14.54 -5.54 -0.63
C LEU A 30 -13.59 -6.71 -0.39
N ILE A 31 -12.74 -6.62 0.64
CA ILE A 31 -11.70 -7.59 0.98
C ILE A 31 -12.31 -8.77 1.74
N ASP A 32 -11.96 -9.99 1.32
CA ASP A 32 -12.25 -11.22 2.05
C ASP A 32 -11.04 -11.63 2.90
N TYR A 33 -11.05 -11.23 4.17
CA TYR A 33 -9.99 -11.55 5.12
C TYR A 33 -9.85 -13.04 5.46
N SER A 34 -10.77 -13.91 5.00
CA SER A 34 -10.64 -15.36 5.18
C SER A 34 -9.73 -16.02 4.14
N ALA A 35 -9.49 -15.38 3.00
CA ALA A 35 -8.60 -15.88 1.96
C ALA A 35 -7.14 -15.51 2.28
N ASN A 36 -6.20 -16.44 2.01
CA ASN A 36 -4.78 -16.14 2.15
C ASN A 36 -4.29 -15.36 0.91
N PRO A 37 -3.78 -14.13 1.06
CA PRO A 37 -3.35 -13.30 -0.08
C PRO A 37 -2.16 -13.88 -0.85
N CYS A 38 -1.35 -14.75 -0.23
CA CYS A 38 -0.21 -15.39 -0.89
C CYS A 38 -0.65 -16.56 -1.79
N GLU A 39 -1.82 -17.15 -1.52
CA GLU A 39 -2.35 -18.29 -2.26
C GLU A 39 -3.34 -17.83 -3.34
N ASP A 40 -4.25 -16.92 -2.98
CA ASP A 40 -5.23 -16.35 -3.90
C ASP A 40 -5.51 -14.88 -3.55
N PHE A 41 -4.71 -14.01 -4.14
CA PHE A 41 -4.85 -12.56 -3.95
C PHE A 41 -6.16 -12.02 -4.53
N TYR A 42 -6.72 -12.65 -5.57
CA TYR A 42 -7.97 -12.18 -6.17
C TYR A 42 -9.14 -12.40 -5.21
N GLN A 43 -9.24 -13.59 -4.63
CA GLN A 43 -10.25 -13.85 -3.61
C GLN A 43 -10.04 -13.00 -2.36
N TYR A 44 -8.81 -12.81 -1.91
CA TYR A 44 -8.54 -11.91 -0.79
C TYR A 44 -8.98 -10.46 -1.09
N ALA A 45 -8.61 -9.90 -2.24
CA ALA A 45 -8.89 -8.50 -2.55
C ALA A 45 -10.36 -8.20 -2.91
N CYS A 46 -11.07 -9.18 -3.50
CA CYS A 46 -12.39 -8.94 -4.11
C CYS A 46 -13.47 -9.94 -3.67
N GLY A 47 -13.15 -10.94 -2.85
CA GLY A 47 -14.06 -12.04 -2.54
C GLY A 47 -15.34 -11.62 -1.83
N ALA A 48 -15.30 -10.56 -1.00
CA ALA A 48 -16.50 -10.04 -0.37
C ALA A 48 -17.43 -9.37 -1.40
N TRP A 49 -16.86 -8.58 -2.31
CA TRP A 49 -17.62 -8.01 -3.43
C TRP A 49 -18.22 -9.09 -4.33
N TYR A 50 -17.43 -10.11 -4.67
CA TYR A 50 -17.86 -11.19 -5.58
C TYR A 50 -19.08 -11.95 -5.03
N LYS A 51 -19.20 -12.10 -3.70
CA LYS A 51 -20.35 -12.73 -3.04
C LYS A 51 -21.65 -11.94 -3.14
N ASP A 52 -21.56 -10.62 -3.23
CA ASP A 52 -22.73 -9.74 -3.31
C ASP A 52 -23.15 -9.44 -4.75
N ALA A 53 -22.20 -9.51 -5.69
CA ALA A 53 -22.39 -9.12 -7.08
C ALA A 53 -22.86 -10.27 -8.00
N VAL A 54 -22.82 -11.52 -7.55
CA VAL A 54 -23.05 -12.74 -8.34
C VAL A 54 -23.98 -13.69 -7.59
#